data_AF-A0A699JVQ0-F1
#
_entry.id   AF-A0A699JVQ0-F1
#
_cell.length_a   1.000
_cell.length_b   1.000
_cell.length_c   1.000
_cell.angle_alpha   90.00
_cell.angle_beta   90.00
_cell.angle_gamma   90.00
#
_symmetry.space_group_name_H-M   'P 1'
#
loop_
_entity.id
_entity.type
_entity.pdbx_description
1 polymer ?
#
loop_
_entity_poly.entity_id
_entity_poly.type
_entity_poly.pdbx_seq_one_letter_code
_entity_poly.pdbx_strand_id
1 'polypeptide(L)'
;MVGAHSGPWNGIILALRQLEDCSDGLQDFFQIRAISVAERLRIGWVASSLRRKPRGGVETERWEAIFALIQAFMNSPHQDKLRWTLDSSDEFSIFSMRYFLDGRSLFSGGNSTRWNNFVPIKLNILIWRIGLARILTSDNLVSRGIVLDSSLCLICCTSLETV
;
A
#
# COMPACT_ATOMS: atom_id res chain seq x y z
N MET A 1 22.90 -13.42 16.52
CA MET A 1 22.07 -12.22 16.76
C MET A 1 22.62 -11.10 15.89
N VAL A 2 21.78 -10.19 15.41
CA VAL A 2 22.01 -9.18 14.34
C VAL A 2 21.62 -9.75 12.97
N GLY A 3 20.69 -9.20 12.21
CA GLY A 3 19.80 -8.05 12.35
C GLY A 3 18.93 -8.09 11.09
N ALA A 4 17.60 -8.12 11.25
CA ALA A 4 16.69 -8.22 10.12
C ALA A 4 16.85 -7.00 9.21
N HIS A 5 17.62 -7.16 8.11
CA HIS A 5 17.78 -6.13 7.10
C HIS A 5 16.46 -5.98 6.35
N SER A 6 15.65 -5.04 6.83
CA SER A 6 14.42 -4.60 6.20
C SER A 6 14.77 -4.04 4.82
N GLY A 7 14.45 -4.81 3.77
CA GLY A 7 14.63 -4.35 2.40
C GLY A 7 13.91 -3.03 2.11
N PRO A 8 14.20 -2.36 0.98
CA PRO A 8 13.54 -1.13 0.56
C PRO A 8 12.02 -1.19 0.55
N TRP A 9 11.55 -2.38 0.22
CA TRP A 9 10.15 -2.70 0.11
C TRP A 9 9.56 -3.03 1.45
N ASN A 10 10.33 -3.25 2.52
CA ASN A 10 9.76 -3.59 3.83
C ASN A 10 9.02 -2.39 4.43
N GLY A 11 9.50 -1.14 4.23
CA GLY A 11 8.75 0.06 4.60
C GLY A 11 7.49 0.25 3.76
N ILE A 12 7.58 0.00 2.46
CA ILE A 12 6.43 0.05 1.52
C ILE A 12 5.45 -1.09 1.80
N ILE A 13 5.91 -2.30 2.13
CA ILE A 13 5.11 -3.48 2.45
C ILE A 13 4.51 -3.32 3.85
N LEU A 14 5.21 -2.71 4.81
CA LEU A 14 4.63 -2.36 6.11
C LEU A 14 3.59 -1.25 5.96
N ALA A 15 3.84 -0.23 5.13
CA ALA A 15 2.87 0.81 4.82
C ALA A 15 1.69 0.26 4.00
N LEU A 16 1.94 -0.66 3.07
CA LEU A 16 0.92 -1.35 2.29
C LEU A 16 0.16 -2.37 3.13
N ARG A 17 0.76 -3.03 4.12
CA ARG A 17 0.10 -3.92 5.09
C ARG A 17 -0.67 -3.15 6.16
N GLN A 18 -0.17 -2.00 6.62
CA GLN A 18 -0.93 -1.07 7.44
C GLN A 18 -2.08 -0.46 6.65
N LEU A 19 -1.87 -0.24 5.35
CA LEU A 19 -2.96 0.03 4.43
C LEU A 19 -3.82 -1.21 4.27
N GLU A 20 -3.33 -2.45 4.17
CA GLU A 20 -4.10 -3.70 3.99
C GLU A 20 -5.00 -4.02 5.19
N ASP A 21 -4.49 -3.81 6.39
CA ASP A 21 -5.25 -3.77 7.65
C ASP A 21 -6.29 -2.61 7.66
N CYS A 22 -6.16 -1.64 6.75
CA CYS A 22 -7.10 -0.56 6.43
C CYS A 22 -7.79 -0.68 5.04
N SER A 23 -7.44 -1.66 4.17
CA SER A 23 -7.61 -1.56 2.70
C SER A 23 -8.49 -2.63 2.09
N ASP A 24 -9.30 -3.31 2.90
CA ASP A 24 -10.51 -3.92 2.35
C ASP A 24 -11.37 -2.89 1.54
N GLY A 25 -11.12 -1.58 1.69
CA GLY A 25 -11.79 -0.49 0.97
C GLY A 25 -11.12 0.12 -0.28
N LEU A 26 -9.83 -0.07 -0.57
CA LEU A 26 -9.16 0.74 -1.61
C LEU A 26 -9.48 0.31 -3.06
N GLN A 27 -9.79 -0.96 -3.31
CA GLN A 27 -10.23 -1.39 -4.64
C GLN A 27 -11.72 -1.14 -4.92
N ASP A 28 -12.52 -0.75 -3.91
CA ASP A 28 -13.93 -0.35 -4.08
C ASP A 28 -14.11 1.16 -4.26
N PHE A 29 -13.06 1.95 -4.00
CA PHE A 29 -13.12 3.42 -4.12
C PHE A 29 -13.54 3.91 -5.51
N PHE A 30 -13.35 3.10 -6.55
CA PHE A 30 -13.69 3.45 -7.93
C PHE A 30 -15.02 2.86 -8.43
N GLN A 31 -15.75 2.13 -7.60
CA GLN A 31 -17.03 1.52 -8.01
C GLN A 31 -18.14 1.67 -6.96
N ILE A 32 -18.09 2.75 -6.17
CA ILE A 32 -19.25 3.16 -5.38
C ILE A 32 -20.30 3.66 -6.36
N ARG A 33 -21.22 2.77 -6.74
CA ARG A 33 -22.57 3.16 -7.21
C ARG A 33 -23.03 4.25 -6.26
N ALA A 34 -23.35 5.44 -6.79
CA ALA A 34 -23.83 6.56 -6.00
C ALA A 34 -25.15 6.19 -5.29
N ILE A 35 -25.03 5.61 -4.09
CA ILE A 35 -26.12 5.27 -3.19
C ILE A 35 -25.76 5.90 -1.85
N SER A 36 -26.67 6.69 -1.31
CA SER A 36 -26.50 7.26 0.03
C SER A 36 -26.53 6.13 1.07
N VAL A 37 -25.83 6.32 2.19
CA VAL A 37 -25.92 5.50 3.39
C VAL A 37 -27.39 5.39 3.82
N ALA A 38 -28.13 6.50 3.79
CA ALA A 38 -29.56 6.51 4.10
C ALA A 38 -30.39 5.63 3.16
N GLU A 39 -30.18 5.71 1.84
CA GLU A 39 -30.90 4.86 0.88
C GLU A 39 -30.45 3.39 0.98
N ARG A 40 -29.17 3.16 1.30
CA ARG A 40 -28.65 1.82 1.55
C ARG A 40 -29.21 1.18 2.81
N LEU A 41 -29.42 1.97 3.87
CA LEU A 41 -30.12 1.56 5.09
C LEU A 41 -31.57 1.18 4.78
N ARG A 42 -32.24 1.95 3.91
CA ARG A 42 -33.63 1.71 3.49
C ARG A 42 -33.80 0.44 2.64
N ILE A 43 -32.85 0.16 1.74
CA ILE A 43 -32.81 -1.07 0.92
C ILE A 43 -32.45 -2.30 1.78
N GLY A 44 -31.81 -2.08 2.92
CA GLY A 44 -31.38 -3.12 3.84
C GLY A 44 -29.97 -3.63 3.54
N TRP A 45 -29.17 -3.79 4.59
CA TRP A 45 -27.86 -4.42 4.51
C TRP A 45 -28.00 -5.94 4.56
N VAL A 46 -27.93 -6.59 3.41
CA VAL A 46 -27.95 -8.06 3.31
C VAL A 46 -26.50 -8.55 3.20
N ALA A 47 -26.16 -9.71 3.78
CA ALA A 47 -24.82 -10.29 3.66
C ALA A 47 -24.33 -10.47 2.20
N SER A 48 -25.24 -10.52 1.23
CA SER A 48 -24.95 -10.52 -0.21
C SER A 48 -24.49 -9.17 -0.78
N SER A 49 -24.62 -8.09 -0.01
CA SER A 49 -24.11 -6.75 -0.33
C SER A 49 -22.61 -6.61 -0.08
N LEU A 50 -22.04 -7.52 0.72
CA LEU A 50 -20.59 -7.63 0.92
C LEU A 50 -19.95 -8.26 -0.31
N ARG A 51 -18.68 -7.92 -0.56
CA ARG A 51 -17.86 -8.60 -1.59
C ARG A 51 -17.88 -10.13 -1.43
N ARG A 52 -17.95 -10.60 -0.19
CA ARG A 52 -18.07 -12.01 0.18
C ARG A 52 -19.02 -12.17 1.36
N LYS A 53 -19.78 -13.27 1.39
CA LYS A 53 -20.58 -13.61 2.56
C LYS A 53 -19.69 -14.02 3.75
N PRO A 54 -20.12 -13.78 4.99
CA PRO A 54 -19.45 -14.31 6.18
C PRO A 54 -19.36 -15.85 6.08
N ARG A 55 -18.20 -16.42 6.40
CA ARG A 55 -17.95 -17.86 6.25
C ARG A 55 -18.42 -18.71 7.44
N GLY A 56 -18.95 -18.08 8.49
CA GLY A 56 -19.38 -18.74 9.73
C GLY A 56 -18.56 -18.32 10.95
N GLY A 57 -18.95 -18.83 12.13
CA GLY A 57 -18.26 -18.62 13.39
C GLY A 57 -18.11 -17.14 13.74
N VAL A 58 -16.88 -16.73 14.07
CA VAL A 58 -16.54 -15.36 14.49
C VAL A 58 -16.90 -14.32 13.42
N GLU A 59 -16.83 -14.64 12.13
CA GLU A 59 -17.22 -13.68 11.08
C GLU A 59 -18.73 -13.41 11.10
N THR A 60 -19.55 -14.42 11.40
CA THR A 60 -21.00 -14.27 11.50
C THR A 60 -21.39 -13.48 12.74
N GLU A 61 -20.77 -13.76 13.89
CA GLU A 61 -20.99 -12.98 15.12
C GLU A 61 -20.64 -11.50 14.92
N ARG A 62 -19.52 -11.21 14.26
CA ARG A 62 -19.12 -9.83 13.91
C ARG A 62 -20.10 -9.19 12.95
N TRP A 63 -20.57 -9.93 11.95
CA TRP A 63 -21.58 -9.44 11.01
C TRP A 63 -22.87 -9.07 11.73
N GLU A 64 -23.39 -9.93 12.62
CA GLU A 64 -24.60 -9.64 13.39
C GLU A 64 -24.42 -8.44 14.31
N ALA A 65 -23.25 -8.30 14.94
CA ALA A 65 -22.93 -7.12 15.77
C ALA A 65 -22.92 -5.83 14.93
N ILE A 66 -22.27 -5.84 13.77
CA ILE A 66 -22.26 -4.71 12.82
C ILE A 66 -23.68 -4.42 12.33
N PHE A 67 -24.44 -5.45 11.98
CA PHE A 67 -25.80 -5.31 11.51
C PHE A 67 -26.70 -4.67 12.57
N ALA A 68 -26.57 -5.07 13.84
CA ALA A 68 -27.30 -4.45 14.95
C ALA A 68 -26.96 -2.96 15.12
N LEU A 69 -25.68 -2.58 15.01
CA LEU A 69 -25.26 -1.17 15.07
C LEU A 69 -25.82 -0.34 13.92
N ILE A 70 -25.87 -0.93 12.72
CA ILE A 70 -26.42 -0.30 11.51
C ILE A 70 -27.94 -0.13 11.64
N GLN A 71 -28.66 -1.12 12.19
CA GLN A 71 -30.11 -1.01 12.44
C GLN A 71 -30.45 0.03 13.50
N ALA A 72 -29.58 0.20 14.51
CA ALA A 72 -29.75 1.21 15.55
C ALA A 72 -29.35 2.63 15.08
N PHE A 73 -28.80 2.79 13.87
CA PHE A 73 -28.32 4.07 13.38
C PHE A 73 -29.49 4.98 12.98
N MET A 74 -29.62 6.10 13.67
CA MET A 74 -30.60 7.15 13.37
C MET A 74 -30.08 8.03 12.24
N ASN A 75 -30.72 7.97 11.08
CA ASN A 75 -30.38 8.84 9.95
C ASN A 75 -30.63 10.31 10.29
N SER A 76 -29.61 11.13 10.09
CA SER A 76 -29.81 12.59 10.05
C SER A 76 -30.40 12.99 8.69
N PRO A 77 -31.19 14.07 8.59
CA PRO A 77 -31.74 14.54 7.32
C PRO A 77 -30.68 15.17 6.38
N HIS A 78 -29.41 15.19 6.78
CA HIS A 78 -28.32 15.75 5.99
C HIS A 78 -27.83 14.76 4.93
N GLN A 79 -27.38 15.30 3.78
CA GLN A 79 -26.74 14.49 2.75
C GLN A 79 -25.44 13.89 3.27
N ASP A 80 -25.17 12.64 2.87
CA ASP A 80 -23.92 11.97 3.19
C ASP A 80 -22.74 12.72 2.57
N LYS A 81 -21.72 12.96 3.39
CA LYS A 81 -20.46 13.56 2.95
C LYS A 81 -19.32 12.63 3.32
N LEU A 82 -18.50 12.28 2.33
CA LEU A 82 -17.22 11.63 2.58
C LEU A 82 -16.30 12.67 3.19
N ARG A 83 -15.78 12.39 4.38
CA ARG A 83 -14.90 13.28 5.12
C ARG A 83 -13.48 12.74 5.14
N TRP A 84 -12.53 13.60 4.78
CA TRP A 84 -11.11 13.29 4.80
C TRP A 84 -10.47 13.83 6.08
N THR A 85 -9.94 12.95 6.93
CA THR A 85 -9.44 13.32 8.27
C THR A 85 -7.94 13.55 8.34
N LEU A 86 -7.21 13.41 7.23
CA LEU A 86 -5.76 13.63 7.22
C LEU A 86 -5.39 15.13 7.19
N ASP A 87 -6.32 15.99 6.82
CA ASP A 87 -6.14 17.44 6.83
C ASP A 87 -7.40 18.15 7.34
N SER A 88 -7.30 19.47 7.55
CA SER A 88 -8.40 20.31 7.99
C SER A 88 -9.36 20.70 6.84
N SER A 89 -9.11 20.25 5.61
CA SER A 89 -9.92 20.61 4.45
C SER A 89 -11.19 19.78 4.35
N ASP A 90 -11.23 18.63 5.05
CA ASP A 90 -12.33 17.67 5.01
C ASP A 90 -12.55 17.05 3.61
N GLU A 91 -11.73 17.44 2.63
CA GLU A 91 -11.75 17.00 1.25
C GLU A 91 -10.56 16.11 0.92
N PHE A 92 -10.78 15.15 0.03
CA PHE A 92 -9.71 14.27 -0.41
C PHE A 92 -8.67 15.04 -1.22
N SER A 93 -7.41 14.95 -0.82
CA SER A 93 -6.28 15.49 -1.57
C SER A 93 -5.15 14.47 -1.70
N ILE A 94 -4.66 14.30 -2.93
CA ILE A 94 -3.47 13.50 -3.22
C ILE A 94 -2.26 14.06 -2.45
N PHE A 95 -2.22 15.37 -2.23
CA PHE A 95 -1.14 16.01 -1.49
C PHE A 95 -1.12 15.56 -0.03
N SER A 96 -2.24 15.64 0.70
CA SER A 96 -2.29 15.24 2.12
C SER A 96 -2.08 13.74 2.30
N MET A 97 -2.60 12.93 1.37
CA MET A 97 -2.31 11.50 1.34
C MET A 97 -0.81 11.21 1.15
N ARG A 98 -0.16 11.84 0.16
CA ARG A 98 1.28 11.65 -0.08
C ARG A 98 2.12 12.14 1.09
N TYR A 99 1.82 13.31 1.62
CA TYR A 99 2.53 13.86 2.78
C TYR A 99 2.49 12.91 3.98
N PHE A 100 1.32 12.33 4.27
CA PHE A 100 1.16 11.35 5.34
C PHE A 100 1.95 10.06 5.08
N LEU A 101 1.97 9.56 3.85
CA LEU A 101 2.72 8.37 3.47
C LEU A 101 4.22 8.61 3.49
N ASP A 102 4.67 9.73 2.95
CA ASP A 102 6.08 10.11 2.90
C ASP A 102 6.66 10.26 4.31
N GLY A 103 5.90 10.86 5.25
CA GLY A 103 6.30 10.96 6.66
C GLY A 103 6.44 9.63 7.39
N ARG A 104 5.81 8.55 6.91
CA ARG A 104 5.92 7.20 7.51
C ARG A 104 6.85 6.26 6.76
N SER A 105 6.95 6.41 5.44
CA SER A 105 7.64 5.47 4.55
C SER A 105 9.04 5.93 4.16
N LEU A 106 9.34 7.22 4.22
CA LEU A 106 10.69 7.70 3.89
C LEU A 106 11.58 7.52 5.11
N PHE A 107 12.50 6.55 5.00
CA PHE A 107 13.67 6.49 5.87
C PHE A 107 14.40 7.84 5.78
N SER A 108 14.27 8.66 6.83
CA SER A 108 14.91 9.98 6.95
C SER A 108 16.45 9.92 7.07
N GLY A 109 17.07 8.73 6.96
CA GLY A 109 18.49 8.52 7.21
C GLY A 109 19.38 8.35 5.97
N GLY A 110 18.84 8.48 4.75
CA GLY A 110 19.61 8.32 3.52
C GLY A 110 20.30 9.62 3.05
N ASN A 111 21.48 9.51 2.44
CA ASN A 111 22.13 10.62 1.76
C ASN A 111 21.22 11.20 0.67
N SER A 112 21.14 12.53 0.56
CA SER A 112 20.35 13.18 -0.48
C SER A 112 20.84 12.75 -1.88
N THR A 113 19.90 12.34 -2.73
CA THR A 113 20.24 11.98 -4.11
C THR A 113 20.48 13.25 -4.92
N ARG A 114 21.70 13.43 -5.43
CA ARG A 114 22.05 14.55 -6.30
C ARG A 114 21.82 14.17 -7.77
N TRP A 115 20.86 14.82 -8.41
CA TRP A 115 20.58 14.65 -9.84
C TRP A 115 21.54 15.51 -10.67
N ASN A 116 22.13 14.93 -11.72
CA ASN A 116 22.97 15.67 -12.66
C ASN A 116 22.16 16.04 -13.91
N ASN A 117 21.91 17.34 -14.11
CA ASN A 117 21.10 17.81 -15.24
C ASN A 117 21.81 17.71 -16.60
N PHE A 118 23.13 17.46 -16.62
CA PHE A 118 23.90 17.29 -17.85
C PHE A 118 23.79 15.88 -18.45
N VAL A 119 23.25 14.92 -17.71
CA VAL A 119 23.06 13.55 -18.21
C VAL A 119 21.58 13.25 -18.42
N PRO A 120 21.24 12.38 -19.38
CA PRO A 120 19.87 11.90 -19.54
C PRO A 120 19.32 11.32 -18.22
N ILE A 121 18.02 11.54 -17.98
CA ILE A 121 17.34 11.06 -16.76
C ILE A 121 17.55 9.56 -16.49
N LYS A 122 17.66 8.75 -17.55
CA LYS A 122 17.93 7.30 -17.45
C LYS A 122 19.27 7.01 -16.77
N LEU A 123 20.33 7.80 -17.04
CA LEU A 123 21.63 7.63 -16.40
C LEU A 123 21.59 8.04 -14.93
N ASN A 124 20.90 9.12 -14.59
CA ASN A 124 20.72 9.49 -13.19
C ASN A 124 19.96 8.40 -12.41
N ILE A 125 18.90 7.83 -12.99
CA ILE A 125 18.17 6.71 -12.36
C ILE A 125 19.09 5.49 -12.20
N LEU A 126 19.92 5.18 -13.19
CA LEU A 126 20.89 4.08 -13.10
C LEU A 126 21.87 4.31 -11.95
N ILE A 127 22.51 5.48 -11.89
CA ILE A 127 23.47 5.85 -10.83
C ILE A 127 22.80 5.82 -9.45
N TRP A 128 21.57 6.34 -9.34
CA TRP A 128 20.80 6.26 -8.11
C TRP A 128 20.54 4.81 -7.68
N ARG A 129 20.19 3.93 -8.63
CA ARG A 129 20.03 2.49 -8.35
C ARG A 129 21.34 1.82 -7.97
N ILE A 130 22.47 2.20 -8.58
CA ILE A 130 23.82 1.74 -8.20
C ILE A 130 24.10 2.11 -6.74
N GLY A 131 23.93 3.39 -6.39
CA GLY A 131 24.20 3.90 -5.04
C GLY A 131 23.34 3.25 -3.94
N LEU A 132 22.19 2.68 -4.32
CA LEU A 132 21.31 1.94 -3.42
C LEU A 132 21.54 0.41 -3.44
N ALA A 133 22.51 -0.09 -4.23
CA ALA A 133 22.68 -1.52 -4.53
C ALA A 133 21.38 -2.19 -5.04
N ARG A 134 20.61 -1.47 -5.86
CA ARG A 134 19.29 -1.87 -6.40
C ARG A 134 19.31 -2.23 -7.88
N ILE A 135 20.47 -2.56 -8.42
CA ILE A 135 20.54 -3.20 -9.74
C ILE A 135 20.17 -4.68 -9.58
N LEU A 136 19.56 -5.25 -10.61
CA LEU A 136 19.21 -6.67 -10.71
C LEU A 136 20.45 -7.49 -11.10
N THR A 137 21.57 -7.30 -10.41
CA THR A 137 22.72 -8.21 -10.59
C THR A 137 22.46 -9.51 -9.85
N SER A 138 23.05 -10.62 -10.31
CA SER A 138 22.92 -11.93 -9.65
C SER A 138 23.17 -11.87 -8.13
N ASP A 139 24.21 -11.16 -7.69
CA ASP A 139 24.55 -11.00 -6.27
C ASP A 139 23.47 -10.23 -5.48
N ASN A 140 22.89 -9.18 -6.08
CA ASN A 140 21.79 -8.42 -5.48
C ASN A 140 20.47 -9.20 -5.45
N LEU A 141 20.30 -10.20 -6.31
CA LEU A 141 19.14 -11.09 -6.30
C LEU A 141 19.30 -12.17 -5.23
N VAL A 142 20.48 -12.79 -5.14
CA VAL A 142 20.81 -13.78 -4.11
C VAL A 142 20.70 -13.18 -2.70
N SER A 143 21.26 -11.99 -2.47
CA SER A 143 21.15 -11.29 -1.17
C SER A 143 19.71 -10.95 -0.77
N ARG A 144 18.77 -10.93 -1.73
CA ARG A 144 17.33 -10.73 -1.48
C ARG A 144 16.55 -12.05 -1.33
N GLY A 145 17.23 -13.19 -1.33
CA GLY A 145 16.61 -14.50 -1.21
C GLY A 145 15.90 -14.97 -2.48
N ILE A 146 16.19 -14.37 -3.64
CA ILE A 146 15.68 -14.85 -4.93
C ILE A 146 16.59 -16.00 -5.36
N VAL A 147 16.00 -17.19 -5.52
CA VAL A 147 16.71 -18.38 -5.98
C VAL A 147 16.99 -18.25 -7.47
N LEU A 148 18.26 -18.38 -7.84
CA LEU A 148 18.73 -18.40 -9.23
C LEU A 148 19.35 -19.78 -9.52
N ASP A 149 19.14 -20.28 -10.74
CA ASP A 149 19.76 -21.54 -11.19
C ASP A 149 21.29 -21.43 -11.28
N SER A 150 21.80 -20.22 -11.51
CA SER A 150 23.23 -19.91 -11.50
C SER A 150 23.45 -18.48 -11.00
N SER A 151 24.40 -18.30 -10.09
CA SER A 151 24.87 -16.99 -9.63
C SER A 151 26.03 -16.45 -10.49
N LEU A 152 26.40 -17.14 -11.58
CA LEU A 152 27.45 -16.68 -12.47
C LEU A 152 26.89 -15.67 -13.48
N CYS A 153 27.72 -14.73 -13.90
CA CYS A 153 27.39 -13.78 -14.95
C CYS A 153 27.00 -14.52 -16.23
N LEU A 154 25.83 -14.21 -16.78
CA LEU A 154 25.30 -14.83 -18.01
C LEU A 154 26.11 -14.50 -19.26
N ILE A 155 27.00 -13.50 -19.19
CA ILE A 155 27.82 -13.05 -20.32
C ILE A 155 29.15 -13.80 -20.36
N CYS A 156 29.86 -13.86 -19.23
CA CYS A 156 31.19 -14.47 -19.19
C CYS A 156 31.22 -15.84 -18.52
N CYS A 157 30.14 -16.28 -17.88
CA CYS A 157 29.95 -17.57 -17.22
C CYS A 157 31.05 -17.98 -16.21
N THR A 158 31.87 -17.03 -15.76
CA THR A 158 33.12 -17.31 -15.02
C THR A 158 33.23 -16.59 -13.69
N SER A 159 32.52 -15.48 -13.51
CA SER A 159 32.55 -14.67 -12.28
C SER A 159 31.12 -14.34 -11.83
N LEU A 160 30.98 -14.03 -10.54
CA LEU A 160 29.74 -13.50 -9.97
C LEU A 160 29.40 -12.17 -10.65
N GLU A 161 28.16 -11.99 -11.10
CA GLU A 161 27.74 -10.69 -11.65
C GLU A 161 27.53 -9.71 -10.49
N THR A 162 28.48 -8.78 -10.34
CA THR A 162 28.46 -7.68 -9.39
C THR A 162 28.51 -6.34 -10.12
N VAL A 163 28.08 -5.26 -9.46
CA VAL A 163 28.18 -3.88 -9.97
C VAL A 163 29.56 -3.31 -9.74
#